data_AF-A0A946F0Y7-F1
#
_entry.id   AF-A0A946F0Y7-F1
#
_cell.length_a   1.000
_cell.length_b   1.000
_cell.length_c   1.000
_cell.angle_alpha   90.00
_cell.angle_beta   90.00
_cell.angle_gamma   90.00
#
_symmetry.space_group_name_H-M   'P 1'
#
loop_
_entity.id
_entity.type
_entity.pdbx_description
1 polymer ?
#
loop_
_entity_poly.entity_id
_entity_poly.type
_entity_poly.pdbx_seq_one_letter_code
_entity_poly.pdbx_strand_id
1 'polypeptide(L)'
;MIKILWIDDEIEHFKSHILFLNKKGYDIDICKSGPEAIILLQENTYEGILIDQNMPGLSGTDSIKLINENYPLIPIIMISQNSDNKTIENAIGLRVNDYLIKPLNPNQILLSLTKIFRNKELISNTVISNYQNNYQEINDKINYCNSYEDWIELYKILVYWELQLEYIQEKEVSEILYSQKKQANKLFADFIEANYQKLIEKKDFLSSINLFRNKILPEVNSATPTLMILIDNLRYDQWKSIEPYVIENCTISTDILYSSILPTTTQYARNSIFSGLSPLELKNTHYNYWVSE
;
A
#
# COMPACT_ATOMS: atom_id res chain seq x y z
N MET A 1 26.36 -10.09 -5.62
CA MET A 1 26.60 -8.67 -5.92
C MET A 1 25.67 -8.31 -7.04
N ILE A 2 25.02 -7.16 -6.96
CA ILE A 2 24.03 -6.74 -7.97
C ILE A 2 24.80 -6.31 -9.22
N LYS A 3 24.60 -6.98 -10.36
CA LYS A 3 25.31 -6.70 -11.60
C LYS A 3 24.57 -5.66 -12.43
N ILE A 4 25.24 -4.54 -12.73
CA ILE A 4 24.68 -3.40 -13.46
C ILE A 4 25.47 -3.21 -14.75
N LEU A 5 24.75 -3.00 -15.86
CA LEU A 5 25.36 -2.61 -17.13
C LEU A 5 25.28 -1.09 -17.30
N TRP A 6 26.42 -0.42 -17.45
CA TRP A 6 26.47 1.02 -17.73
C TRP A 6 26.86 1.26 -19.20
N ILE A 7 25.94 1.86 -19.95
CA ILE A 7 26.03 2.14 -21.37
C ILE A 7 26.23 3.66 -21.54
N ASP A 8 27.44 4.08 -21.87
CA ASP A 8 27.80 5.50 -22.07
C ASP A 8 29.05 5.57 -22.99
N ASP A 9 29.05 6.42 -24.01
CA ASP A 9 30.18 6.56 -24.93
C ASP A 9 31.38 7.27 -24.29
N GLU A 10 31.12 8.06 -23.25
CA GLU A 10 32.09 8.80 -22.45
C GLU A 10 32.42 8.10 -21.12
N ILE A 11 32.14 6.78 -21.00
CA ILE A 11 32.25 6.01 -19.75
C ILE A 11 33.60 6.11 -19.03
N GLU A 12 34.68 6.40 -19.76
CA GLU A 12 36.02 6.63 -19.21
C GLU A 12 36.06 7.76 -18.16
N HIS A 13 35.16 8.74 -18.25
CA HIS A 13 35.04 9.84 -17.29
C HIS A 13 34.39 9.41 -15.96
N PHE A 14 33.73 8.26 -15.92
CA PHE A 14 33.01 7.75 -14.75
C PHE A 14 33.77 6.66 -13.97
N LYS A 15 35.08 6.48 -14.22
CA LYS A 15 35.92 5.49 -13.50
C LYS A 15 35.85 5.62 -11.98
N SER A 16 35.86 6.86 -11.46
CA SER A 16 35.76 7.10 -10.02
C SER A 16 34.38 6.73 -9.47
N HIS A 17 33.31 6.98 -10.22
CA HIS A 17 31.94 6.56 -9.89
C HIS A 17 31.82 5.04 -9.88
N ILE A 18 32.36 4.35 -10.89
CA ILE A 18 32.37 2.88 -10.96
C ILE A 18 33.10 2.28 -9.75
N LEU A 19 34.29 2.79 -9.42
CA LEU A 19 35.03 2.37 -8.23
C LEU A 19 34.24 2.60 -6.92
N PHE A 20 33.52 3.72 -6.84
CA PHE A 20 32.66 4.00 -5.70
C PHE A 20 31.49 3.01 -5.60
N LEU A 21 30.81 2.71 -6.70
CA LEU A 21 29.70 1.75 -6.76
C LEU A 21 30.15 0.31 -6.46
N ASN A 22 31.32 -0.09 -6.98
CA ASN A 22 31.95 -1.38 -6.66
C ASN A 22 32.21 -1.54 -5.16
N LYS A 23 32.71 -0.49 -4.49
CA LYS A 23 32.87 -0.48 -3.02
C LYS A 23 31.55 -0.55 -2.26
N LYS A 24 30.42 -0.21 -2.90
CA LYS A 24 29.07 -0.29 -2.33
C LYS A 24 28.34 -1.60 -2.67
N GLY A 25 29.01 -2.54 -3.33
CA GLY A 25 28.50 -3.90 -3.58
C GLY A 25 27.75 -4.09 -4.91
N TYR A 26 27.82 -3.11 -5.81
CA TYR A 26 27.35 -3.24 -7.20
C TYR A 26 28.50 -3.65 -8.10
N ASP A 27 28.31 -4.62 -8.97
CA ASP A 27 29.31 -5.03 -9.97
C ASP A 27 28.97 -4.35 -11.30
N ILE A 28 29.81 -3.41 -11.75
CA ILE A 28 29.51 -2.58 -12.93
C ILE A 28 30.27 -3.08 -14.15
N ASP A 29 29.55 -3.60 -15.14
CA ASP A 29 30.05 -3.79 -16.50
C ASP A 29 29.80 -2.53 -17.33
N ILE A 30 30.68 -2.27 -18.29
CA ILE A 30 30.63 -1.08 -19.14
C ILE A 30 30.54 -1.44 -20.62
N CYS A 31 29.81 -0.64 -21.38
CA CYS A 31 29.87 -0.64 -22.85
C CYS A 31 29.60 0.75 -23.40
N LYS A 32 29.94 0.97 -24.68
CA LYS A 32 29.96 2.31 -25.28
C LYS A 32 28.80 2.58 -26.23
N SER A 33 27.97 1.58 -26.49
CA SER A 33 26.87 1.70 -27.44
C SER A 33 25.74 0.71 -27.17
N GLY A 34 24.54 1.04 -27.65
CA GLY A 34 23.37 0.15 -27.59
C GLY A 34 23.61 -1.24 -28.20
N PRO A 35 24.22 -1.37 -29.40
CA PRO A 35 24.52 -2.68 -29.99
C PRO A 35 25.45 -3.56 -29.12
N GLU A 36 26.50 -2.96 -28.53
CA GLU A 36 27.37 -3.68 -27.58
C GLU A 36 26.59 -4.13 -26.34
N ALA A 37 25.69 -3.27 -25.84
CA ALA A 37 24.85 -3.61 -24.70
C ALA A 37 23.96 -4.83 -24.97
N ILE A 38 23.38 -4.94 -26.17
CA ILE A 38 22.56 -6.10 -26.54
C ILE A 38 23.39 -7.39 -26.57
N ILE A 39 24.61 -7.36 -27.09
CA ILE A 39 25.51 -8.52 -27.07
C ILE A 39 25.79 -8.93 -25.62
N LEU A 40 26.14 -7.96 -24.75
CA LEU A 40 26.40 -8.25 -23.34
C LEU A 40 25.16 -8.79 -22.61
N LEU A 41 23.96 -8.27 -22.91
CA LEU A 41 22.69 -8.74 -22.36
C LEU A 41 22.31 -10.16 -22.84
N GLN A 42 22.86 -10.62 -23.96
CA GLN A 42 22.71 -12.00 -24.44
C GLN A 42 23.70 -12.95 -23.75
N GLU A 43 24.92 -12.49 -23.48
CA GLU A 43 25.99 -13.28 -22.89
C GLU A 43 25.96 -13.33 -21.36
N ASN A 44 25.38 -12.31 -20.71
CA ASN A 44 25.40 -12.13 -19.27
C ASN A 44 24.01 -11.80 -18.72
N THR A 45 23.84 -11.99 -17.40
CA THR A 45 22.64 -11.56 -16.68
C THR A 45 22.94 -10.26 -15.94
N TYR A 46 22.04 -9.29 -16.07
CA TYR A 46 22.11 -8.00 -15.39
C TYR A 46 20.82 -7.77 -14.61
N GLU A 47 20.98 -7.14 -13.45
CA GLU A 47 19.87 -6.75 -12.59
C GLU A 47 19.43 -5.32 -12.86
N GLY A 48 20.26 -4.48 -13.47
CA GLY A 48 19.91 -3.12 -13.85
C GLY A 48 20.76 -2.54 -14.96
N ILE A 49 20.24 -1.49 -15.60
CA ILE A 49 20.92 -0.79 -16.69
C ILE A 49 20.97 0.71 -16.38
N LEU A 50 22.16 1.30 -16.50
CA LEU A 50 22.37 2.74 -16.59
C LEU A 50 22.63 3.04 -18.06
N ILE A 51 21.85 3.92 -18.69
CA ILE A 51 22.03 4.24 -20.12
C ILE A 51 22.04 5.74 -20.35
N ASP A 52 23.04 6.24 -21.07
CA ASP A 52 23.07 7.61 -21.52
C ASP A 52 22.09 7.83 -22.68
N GLN A 53 21.36 8.94 -22.65
CA GLN A 53 20.40 9.29 -23.68
C GLN A 53 21.10 9.59 -25.01
N ASN A 54 22.25 10.29 -24.94
CA ASN A 54 22.92 10.87 -26.09
C ASN A 54 24.18 10.10 -26.42
N MET A 55 24.03 8.96 -27.10
CA MET A 55 25.16 8.17 -27.61
C MET A 55 25.21 8.22 -29.14
N PRO A 56 26.42 8.21 -29.75
CA PRO A 56 26.59 8.09 -31.19
C PRO A 56 26.13 6.71 -31.70
N GLY A 57 25.49 6.69 -32.87
CA GLY A 57 24.95 5.48 -33.47
C GLY A 57 23.46 5.28 -33.15
N LEU A 58 23.10 4.14 -32.57
CA LEU A 58 21.73 3.90 -32.10
C LEU A 58 21.47 4.83 -30.89
N SER A 59 20.45 5.69 -30.98
CA SER A 59 20.15 6.63 -29.90
C SER A 59 19.88 5.88 -28.59
N GLY A 60 20.19 6.50 -27.45
CA GLY A 60 19.89 5.91 -26.14
C GLY A 60 18.40 5.57 -26.00
N THR A 61 17.52 6.40 -26.55
CA THR A 61 16.08 6.15 -26.58
C THR A 61 15.65 4.95 -27.43
N ASP A 62 16.29 4.71 -28.56
CA ASP A 62 16.00 3.52 -29.39
C ASP A 62 16.56 2.25 -28.77
N SER A 63 17.73 2.37 -28.11
CA SER A 63 18.32 1.28 -27.33
C SER A 63 17.40 0.88 -26.17
N ILE A 64 16.83 1.85 -25.44
CA ILE A 64 15.85 1.60 -24.37
C ILE A 64 14.64 0.83 -24.89
N LYS A 65 14.08 1.20 -26.05
CA LYS A 65 12.95 0.48 -26.64
C LYS A 65 13.30 -0.98 -26.91
N LEU A 66 14.43 -1.22 -27.58
CA LEU A 66 14.88 -2.57 -27.91
C LEU A 66 15.16 -3.42 -26.66
N ILE A 67 15.76 -2.81 -25.63
CA ILE A 67 16.00 -3.49 -24.35
C ILE A 67 14.68 -3.83 -23.68
N ASN A 68 13.72 -2.90 -23.61
CA ASN A 68 12.41 -3.16 -23.01
C ASN A 68 11.57 -4.20 -23.76
N GLU A 69 11.75 -4.34 -25.07
CA GLU A 69 11.10 -5.39 -25.87
C GLU A 69 11.65 -6.79 -25.55
N ASN A 70 12.96 -6.93 -25.38
CA ASN A 70 13.63 -8.22 -25.17
C ASN A 70 13.83 -8.59 -23.70
N TYR A 71 13.94 -7.58 -22.82
CA TYR A 71 14.28 -7.71 -21.39
C TYR A 71 13.37 -6.82 -20.51
N PRO A 72 12.04 -6.97 -20.58
CA PRO A 72 11.07 -6.06 -19.95
C PRO A 72 11.12 -5.99 -18.42
N LEU A 73 11.85 -6.90 -17.77
CA LEU A 73 11.96 -6.99 -16.31
C LEU A 73 13.21 -6.30 -15.77
N ILE A 74 14.18 -5.96 -16.62
CA ILE A 74 15.42 -5.31 -16.17
C ILE A 74 15.15 -3.81 -16.01
N PRO A 75 15.24 -3.25 -14.79
CA PRO A 75 15.03 -1.83 -14.59
C PRO A 75 16.10 -0.99 -15.28
N ILE A 76 15.66 0.10 -15.92
CA ILE A 76 16.51 1.01 -16.68
C ILE A 76 16.50 2.39 -16.01
N ILE A 77 17.69 2.92 -15.70
CA ILE A 77 17.89 4.31 -15.29
C ILE A 77 18.47 5.06 -16.48
N MET A 78 17.74 6.06 -16.96
CA MET A 78 18.20 6.92 -18.05
C MET A 78 19.02 8.09 -17.48
N ILE A 79 20.15 8.35 -18.12
CA ILE A 79 21.06 9.46 -17.81
C ILE A 79 20.96 10.45 -18.97
N SER A 80 20.85 11.75 -18.67
CA SER A 80 20.74 12.77 -19.72
C SER A 80 21.40 14.09 -19.31
N GLN A 81 21.75 14.91 -20.30
CA GLN A 81 22.14 16.30 -20.08
C GLN A 81 20.95 17.27 -20.02
N ASN A 82 19.75 16.83 -20.42
CA ASN A 82 18.56 17.69 -20.52
C ASN A 82 17.66 17.55 -19.29
N SER A 83 17.14 18.65 -18.76
CA SER A 83 16.17 18.69 -17.65
C SER A 83 14.74 19.04 -18.09
N ASP A 84 14.48 19.18 -19.39
CA ASP A 84 13.18 19.57 -19.93
C ASP A 84 12.08 18.56 -19.60
N ASN A 85 10.93 19.05 -19.11
CA ASN A 85 9.78 18.22 -18.75
C ASN A 85 9.32 17.29 -19.88
N LYS A 86 9.36 17.74 -21.15
CA LYS A 86 8.99 16.92 -22.31
C LYS A 86 9.91 15.71 -22.49
N THR A 87 11.19 15.87 -22.19
CA THR A 87 12.18 14.78 -22.25
C THR A 87 11.93 13.77 -21.15
N ILE A 88 11.58 14.24 -19.95
CA ILE A 88 11.22 13.39 -18.81
C ILE A 88 9.92 12.62 -19.10
N GLU A 89 8.88 13.27 -19.60
CA GLU A 89 7.61 12.63 -19.99
C GLU A 89 7.81 11.55 -21.05
N ASN A 90 8.63 11.83 -22.07
CA ASN A 90 8.98 10.85 -23.09
C ASN A 90 9.72 9.64 -22.50
N ALA A 91 10.64 9.88 -21.56
CA ALA A 91 11.37 8.80 -20.88
C ALA A 91 10.43 7.90 -20.07
N ILE A 92 9.45 8.48 -19.36
CA ILE A 92 8.40 7.73 -18.67
C ILE A 92 7.61 6.86 -19.65
N GLY A 93 7.26 7.39 -20.83
CA GLY A 93 6.61 6.63 -21.90
C GLY A 93 7.45 5.45 -22.43
N LEU A 94 8.77 5.52 -22.28
CA LEU A 94 9.70 4.43 -22.62
C LEU A 94 9.91 3.44 -21.47
N ARG A 95 9.16 3.51 -20.36
CA ARG A 95 9.28 2.60 -19.20
C ARG A 95 10.65 2.61 -18.52
N VAL A 96 11.29 3.77 -18.41
CA VAL A 96 12.46 3.91 -17.53
C VAL A 96 12.02 4.00 -16.07
N ASN A 97 12.79 3.40 -15.16
CA ASN A 97 12.49 3.33 -13.73
C ASN A 97 12.98 4.56 -12.95
N ASP A 98 14.03 5.22 -13.46
CA ASP A 98 14.52 6.47 -12.90
C ASP A 98 15.22 7.32 -13.97
N TYR A 99 15.41 8.60 -13.67
CA TYR A 99 16.00 9.58 -14.57
C TYR A 99 17.03 10.45 -13.84
N LEU A 100 18.26 10.49 -14.34
CA LEU A 100 19.37 11.23 -13.75
C LEU A 100 19.91 12.29 -14.71
N ILE A 101 20.25 13.46 -14.18
CA ILE A 101 20.73 14.60 -14.96
C ILE A 101 22.25 14.76 -14.75
N LYS A 102 23.03 14.80 -15.84
CA LYS A 102 24.46 15.11 -15.86
C LYS A 102 24.67 16.59 -15.43
N PRO A 103 25.70 16.93 -14.63
CA PRO A 103 26.80 16.08 -14.17
C PRO A 103 26.39 15.15 -13.01
N LEU A 104 26.75 13.86 -13.11
CA LEU A 104 26.33 12.85 -12.15
C LEU A 104 27.13 12.93 -10.84
N ASN A 105 26.44 13.01 -9.71
CA ASN A 105 27.03 12.75 -8.40
C ASN A 105 27.01 11.22 -8.11
N PRO A 106 28.12 10.59 -7.68
CA PRO A 106 28.13 9.16 -7.34
C PRO A 106 27.05 8.76 -6.33
N ASN A 107 26.71 9.65 -5.39
CA ASN A 107 25.64 9.40 -4.42
C ASN A 107 24.24 9.41 -5.05
N GLN A 108 24.01 10.22 -6.10
CA GLN A 108 22.72 10.20 -6.81
C GLN A 108 22.50 8.87 -7.53
N ILE A 109 23.53 8.35 -8.20
CA ILE A 109 23.46 7.03 -8.84
C ILE A 109 23.21 5.94 -7.81
N LEU A 110 23.94 5.98 -6.68
CA LEU A 110 23.73 5.05 -5.57
C LEU A 110 22.29 5.11 -5.02
N LEU A 111 21.71 6.31 -4.88
CA LEU A 111 20.34 6.48 -4.41
C LEU A 111 19.32 5.87 -5.38
N SER A 112 19.45 6.11 -6.70
CA SER A 112 18.58 5.50 -7.71
C SER A 112 18.68 3.97 -7.71
N LEU A 113 19.91 3.42 -7.67
CA LEU A 113 20.11 1.96 -7.59
C LEU A 113 19.54 1.39 -6.30
N THR A 114 19.74 2.07 -5.17
CA THR A 114 19.21 1.63 -3.86
C THR A 114 17.67 1.65 -3.84
N LYS A 115 17.06 2.67 -4.45
CA LYS A 115 15.60 2.78 -4.62
C LYS A 115 15.03 1.66 -5.51
N ILE A 116 15.79 1.15 -6.47
CA ILE A 116 15.35 0.06 -7.34
C ILE A 116 15.57 -1.30 -6.68
N PHE A 117 16.76 -1.54 -6.11
CA PHE A 117 17.16 -2.88 -5.68
C PHE A 117 16.99 -3.17 -4.19
N ARG A 118 16.97 -2.14 -3.34
CA ARG A 118 16.95 -2.31 -1.87
C ARG A 118 15.74 -1.65 -1.22
N ASN A 119 14.75 -1.24 -2.01
CA ASN A 119 13.54 -0.58 -1.51
C ASN A 119 12.83 -1.43 -0.45
N LYS A 120 12.63 -2.72 -0.75
CA LYS A 120 11.99 -3.64 0.20
C LYS A 120 12.79 -3.79 1.49
N GLU A 121 14.10 -3.99 1.43
CA GLU A 121 14.96 -4.16 2.62
C GLU A 121 14.97 -2.88 3.50
N LEU A 122 15.08 -1.69 2.88
CA LEU A 122 15.07 -0.42 3.61
C LEU A 122 13.72 -0.09 4.23
N ILE A 123 12.64 -0.30 3.48
CA ILE A 123 11.27 -0.16 3.98
C ILE A 123 11.06 -1.15 5.12
N SER A 124 11.47 -2.41 4.97
CA SER A 124 11.34 -3.45 6.01
C SER A 124 12.03 -3.02 7.30
N ASN A 125 13.31 -2.64 7.24
CA ASN A 125 14.05 -2.20 8.43
C ASN A 125 13.40 -0.99 9.13
N THR A 126 12.86 -0.05 8.35
CA THR A 126 12.20 1.14 8.88
C THR A 126 10.83 0.81 9.50
N VAL A 127 10.02 -0.01 8.82
CA VAL A 127 8.72 -0.46 9.31
C VAL A 127 8.88 -1.28 10.58
N ILE A 128 9.83 -2.22 10.61
CA ILE A 128 10.15 -3.02 11.81
C ILE A 128 10.56 -2.10 12.97
N SER A 129 11.49 -1.16 12.74
CA SER A 129 11.94 -0.24 13.78
C SER A 129 10.80 0.64 14.30
N ASN A 130 9.96 1.17 13.42
CA ASN A 130 8.82 1.98 13.80
C ASN A 130 7.78 1.17 14.60
N TYR A 131 7.51 -0.07 14.20
CA TYR A 131 6.62 -0.96 14.96
C TYR A 131 7.19 -1.27 16.35
N GLN A 132 8.48 -1.59 16.44
CA GLN A 132 9.16 -1.83 17.73
C GLN A 132 9.09 -0.61 18.65
N ASN A 133 9.27 0.60 18.13
CA ASN A 133 9.14 1.83 18.89
C ASN A 133 7.71 2.07 19.41
N ASN A 134 6.70 1.65 18.64
CA ASN A 134 5.29 1.80 19.00
C ASN A 134 4.73 0.59 19.78
N TYR A 135 5.51 -0.48 19.96
CA TYR A 135 5.06 -1.72 20.59
C TYR A 135 4.46 -1.48 21.99
N GLN A 136 5.12 -0.66 22.81
CA GLN A 136 4.66 -0.36 24.16
C GLN A 136 3.37 0.47 24.14
N GLU A 137 3.28 1.48 23.26
CA GLU A 137 2.07 2.31 23.14
C GLU A 137 0.86 1.46 22.72
N ILE A 138 1.04 0.53 21.78
CA ILE A 138 -0.02 -0.38 21.35
C ILE A 138 -0.48 -1.25 22.53
N ASN A 139 0.46 -1.81 23.31
CA ASN A 139 0.11 -2.62 24.48
C ASN A 139 -0.61 -1.80 25.55
N ASP A 140 -0.18 -0.57 25.80
CA ASP A 140 -0.84 0.32 26.75
C ASP A 140 -2.27 0.61 26.28
N LYS A 141 -2.47 0.94 25.00
CA LYS A 141 -3.82 1.10 24.44
C LYS A 141 -4.65 -0.18 24.61
N ILE A 142 -4.11 -1.36 24.32
CA ILE A 142 -4.82 -2.65 24.49
C ILE A 142 -5.30 -2.84 25.94
N ASN A 143 -4.46 -2.53 26.92
CA ASN A 143 -4.77 -2.77 28.33
C ASN A 143 -5.66 -1.68 28.95
N TYR A 144 -5.68 -0.48 28.38
CA TYR A 144 -6.35 0.69 28.96
C TYR A 144 -7.49 1.27 28.11
N CYS A 145 -7.95 0.56 27.06
CA CYS A 145 -9.18 0.93 26.34
C CYS A 145 -10.40 0.86 27.28
N ASN A 146 -11.13 1.96 27.42
CA ASN A 146 -12.27 2.07 28.35
C ASN A 146 -13.58 2.47 27.66
N SER A 147 -13.53 2.90 26.41
CA SER A 147 -14.69 3.31 25.63
C SER A 147 -14.74 2.60 24.27
N TYR A 148 -15.91 2.62 23.63
CA TYR A 148 -16.08 2.06 22.30
C TYR A 148 -15.22 2.82 21.26
N GLU A 149 -15.08 4.12 21.44
CA GLU A 149 -14.24 5.00 20.62
C GLU A 149 -12.75 4.63 20.75
N ASP A 150 -12.27 4.33 21.97
CA ASP A 150 -10.89 3.85 22.17
C ASP A 150 -10.63 2.55 21.39
N TRP A 151 -11.60 1.62 21.42
CA TRP A 151 -11.51 0.36 20.68
C TRP A 151 -11.47 0.56 19.16
N ILE A 152 -12.24 1.51 18.62
CA ILE A 152 -12.18 1.88 17.20
C ILE A 152 -10.77 2.38 16.84
N GLU A 153 -10.21 3.29 17.63
CA GLU A 153 -8.90 3.87 17.36
C GLU A 153 -7.79 2.82 17.49
N LEU A 154 -7.85 1.94 18.49
CA LEU A 154 -6.95 0.81 18.61
C LEU A 154 -7.07 -0.14 17.41
N TYR A 155 -8.29 -0.45 16.94
CA TYR A 155 -8.48 -1.31 15.78
C TYR A 155 -7.87 -0.72 14.51
N LYS A 156 -8.00 0.60 14.29
CA LYS A 156 -7.34 1.30 13.17
C LYS A 156 -5.81 1.17 13.24
N ILE A 157 -5.23 1.35 14.43
CA ILE A 157 -3.78 1.21 14.64
C ILE A 157 -3.31 -0.22 14.34
N LEU A 158 -4.03 -1.23 14.83
CA LEU A 158 -3.71 -2.63 14.60
C LEU A 158 -3.79 -3.00 13.11
N VAL A 159 -4.83 -2.54 12.40
CA VAL A 159 -5.00 -2.74 10.96
C VAL A 159 -3.90 -2.03 10.16
N TYR A 160 -3.53 -0.80 10.55
CA TYR A 160 -2.42 -0.10 9.92
C TYR A 160 -1.14 -0.93 9.98
N TRP A 161 -0.75 -1.42 11.17
CA TRP A 161 0.45 -2.23 11.32
C TRP A 161 0.37 -3.57 10.60
N GLU A 162 -0.81 -4.21 10.58
CA GLU A 162 -1.03 -5.46 9.84
C GLU A 162 -0.72 -5.28 8.36
N LEU A 163 -1.25 -4.22 7.73
CA LEU A 163 -1.01 -3.94 6.32
C LEU A 163 0.45 -3.58 6.04
N GLN A 164 1.10 -2.81 6.93
CA GLN A 164 2.53 -2.47 6.78
C GLN A 164 3.42 -3.71 6.86
N LEU A 165 3.13 -4.63 7.80
CA LEU A 165 3.91 -5.85 8.01
C LEU A 165 3.65 -6.90 6.90
N GLU A 166 2.42 -6.99 6.40
CA GLU A 166 2.09 -7.86 5.27
C GLU A 166 2.82 -7.42 3.99
N TYR A 167 2.92 -6.10 3.75
CA TYR A 167 3.63 -5.55 2.59
C TYR A 167 5.12 -5.95 2.55
N ILE A 168 5.77 -5.97 3.72
CA ILE A 168 7.20 -6.33 3.83
C ILE A 168 7.44 -7.84 3.97
N GLN A 169 6.38 -8.64 4.20
CA GLN A 169 6.42 -10.11 4.32
C GLN A 169 7.28 -10.64 5.49
N GLU A 170 7.38 -9.86 6.58
CA GLU A 170 8.20 -10.18 7.74
C GLU A 170 7.45 -11.04 8.76
N LYS A 171 7.76 -12.35 8.81
CA LYS A 171 7.01 -13.34 9.60
C LYS A 171 7.13 -13.14 11.11
N GLU A 172 8.34 -12.94 11.63
CA GLU A 172 8.59 -12.88 13.08
C GLU A 172 7.82 -11.73 13.74
N VAL A 173 7.86 -10.55 13.13
CA VAL A 173 7.17 -9.37 13.65
C VAL A 173 5.66 -9.48 13.47
N SER A 174 5.21 -10.11 12.38
CA SER A 174 3.79 -10.38 12.14
C SER A 174 3.18 -11.31 13.21
N GLU A 175 3.94 -12.30 13.70
CA GLU A 175 3.50 -13.17 14.79
C GLU A 175 3.32 -12.42 16.11
N ILE A 176 4.19 -11.43 16.40
CA ILE A 176 4.07 -10.57 17.58
C ILE A 176 2.78 -9.73 17.50
N LEU A 177 2.53 -9.07 16.36
CA LEU A 177 1.31 -8.31 16.14
C LEU A 177 0.07 -9.21 16.24
N TYR A 178 0.12 -10.43 15.70
CA TYR A 178 -0.97 -11.39 15.80
C TYR A 178 -1.30 -11.72 17.27
N SER A 179 -0.29 -11.88 18.13
CA SER A 179 -0.49 -12.08 19.57
C SER A 179 -1.17 -10.87 20.23
N GLN A 180 -0.74 -9.64 19.91
CA GLN A 180 -1.38 -8.41 20.39
C GLN A 180 -2.85 -8.32 19.95
N LYS A 181 -3.14 -8.59 18.66
CA LYS A 181 -4.52 -8.64 18.14
C LYS A 181 -5.38 -9.66 18.87
N LYS A 182 -4.82 -10.84 19.18
CA LYS A 182 -5.54 -11.89 19.92
C LYS A 182 -5.89 -11.42 21.35
N GLN A 183 -4.97 -10.74 22.03
CA GLN A 183 -5.24 -10.14 23.33
C GLN A 183 -6.29 -9.04 23.25
N ALA A 184 -6.16 -8.12 22.28
CA ALA A 184 -7.11 -7.05 22.04
C ALA A 184 -8.52 -7.59 21.79
N ASN A 185 -8.65 -8.62 20.93
CA ASN A 185 -9.93 -9.27 20.65
C ASN A 185 -10.57 -9.89 21.90
N LYS A 186 -9.77 -10.50 22.78
CA LYS A 186 -10.27 -11.04 24.04
C LYS A 186 -10.82 -9.93 24.95
N LEU A 187 -10.02 -8.88 25.18
CA LEU A 187 -10.43 -7.76 26.03
C LEU A 187 -11.62 -6.99 25.45
N PHE A 188 -11.68 -6.84 24.13
CA PHE A 188 -12.82 -6.26 23.44
C PHE A 188 -14.08 -7.12 23.61
N ALA A 189 -13.97 -8.45 23.51
CA ALA A 189 -15.09 -9.34 23.76
C ALA A 189 -15.61 -9.20 25.20
N ASP A 190 -14.72 -9.19 26.20
CA ASP A 190 -15.07 -8.98 27.60
C ASP A 190 -15.76 -7.60 27.81
N PHE A 191 -15.25 -6.55 27.15
CA PHE A 191 -15.86 -5.22 27.16
C PHE A 191 -17.26 -5.21 26.55
N ILE A 192 -17.45 -5.84 25.39
CA ILE A 192 -18.76 -5.93 24.74
C ILE A 192 -19.73 -6.73 25.60
N GLU A 193 -19.32 -7.87 26.15
CA GLU A 193 -20.17 -8.68 27.03
C GLU A 193 -20.68 -7.87 28.23
N ALA A 194 -19.81 -7.08 28.86
CA ALA A 194 -20.18 -6.25 30.01
C ALA A 194 -21.02 -5.01 29.68
N ASN A 195 -20.90 -4.46 28.46
CA ASN A 195 -21.42 -3.13 28.13
C ASN A 195 -22.46 -3.09 27.00
N TYR A 196 -22.66 -4.18 26.24
CA TYR A 196 -23.44 -4.16 24.99
C TYR A 196 -24.84 -3.58 25.16
N GLN A 197 -25.58 -4.00 26.19
CA GLN A 197 -26.93 -3.50 26.43
C GLN A 197 -26.97 -1.98 26.64
N LYS A 198 -26.01 -1.43 27.41
CA LYS A 198 -25.91 0.02 27.62
C LYS A 198 -25.45 0.74 26.35
N LEU A 199 -24.60 0.12 25.54
CA LEU A 199 -24.11 0.69 24.29
C LEU A 199 -25.23 0.79 23.24
N ILE A 200 -26.03 -0.25 23.06
CA ILE A 200 -27.05 -0.25 22.00
C ILE A 200 -28.19 0.75 22.27
N GLU A 201 -28.42 1.12 23.52
CA GLU A 201 -29.39 2.15 23.93
C GLU A 201 -28.89 3.59 23.70
N LYS A 202 -27.57 3.78 23.57
CA LYS A 202 -26.96 5.10 23.33
C LYS A 202 -27.23 5.57 21.90
N LYS A 203 -27.68 6.82 21.76
CA LYS A 203 -27.98 7.42 20.44
C LYS A 203 -26.75 7.66 19.57
N ASP A 204 -25.62 7.92 20.22
CA ASP A 204 -24.30 8.19 19.66
C ASP A 204 -23.55 6.91 19.26
N PHE A 205 -23.96 5.74 19.76
CA PHE A 205 -23.39 4.46 19.35
C PHE A 205 -23.85 4.10 17.93
N LEU A 206 -22.92 4.15 16.97
CA LEU A 206 -23.19 3.84 15.57
C LEU A 206 -23.19 2.33 15.34
N SER A 207 -24.34 1.79 14.95
CA SER A 207 -24.53 0.36 14.69
C SER A 207 -25.28 0.09 13.39
N SER A 208 -25.39 -1.18 13.01
CA SER A 208 -26.24 -1.61 11.89
C SER A 208 -27.67 -1.05 11.96
N ILE A 209 -28.24 -0.80 13.15
CA ILE A 209 -29.62 -0.31 13.29
C ILE A 209 -29.75 1.17 12.87
N ASN A 210 -28.77 2.01 13.16
CA ASN A 210 -28.89 3.46 12.98
C ASN A 210 -27.95 4.03 11.90
N LEU A 211 -27.03 3.22 11.35
CA LEU A 211 -26.06 3.62 10.32
C LEU A 211 -26.74 4.34 9.15
N PHE A 212 -27.74 3.70 8.54
CA PHE A 212 -28.39 4.27 7.37
C PHE A 212 -29.06 5.60 7.69
N ARG A 213 -29.86 5.65 8.76
CA ARG A 213 -30.57 6.87 9.19
C ARG A 213 -29.60 8.02 9.52
N ASN A 214 -28.51 7.72 10.22
CA ASN A 214 -27.65 8.75 10.80
C ASN A 214 -26.53 9.22 9.84
N LYS A 215 -26.09 8.36 8.91
CA LYS A 215 -24.92 8.64 8.05
C LYS A 215 -25.21 8.59 6.55
N ILE A 216 -26.21 7.82 6.10
CA ILE A 216 -26.47 7.65 4.66
C ILE A 216 -27.64 8.53 4.22
N LEU A 217 -28.77 8.47 4.92
CA LEU A 217 -29.98 9.23 4.59
C LEU A 217 -29.76 10.75 4.45
N PRO A 218 -28.92 11.42 5.29
CA PRO A 218 -28.64 12.85 5.12
C PRO A 218 -27.91 13.21 3.81
N GLU A 219 -27.21 12.25 3.20
CA GLU A 219 -26.45 12.43 1.95
C GLU A 219 -27.32 12.15 0.70
N VAL A 220 -28.52 11.61 0.87
CA VAL A 220 -29.44 11.32 -0.23
C VAL A 220 -30.16 12.61 -0.66
N ASN A 221 -29.97 13.02 -1.92
CA ASN A 221 -30.59 14.23 -2.48
C ASN A 221 -31.37 13.90 -3.76
N SER A 222 -32.52 14.56 -3.95
CA SER A 222 -33.31 14.51 -5.18
C SER A 222 -32.61 15.07 -6.43
N ALA A 223 -31.63 15.97 -6.26
CA ALA A 223 -30.94 16.63 -7.37
C ALA A 223 -29.85 15.77 -8.04
N THR A 224 -29.31 14.78 -7.33
CA THR A 224 -28.20 13.95 -7.79
C THR A 224 -28.51 12.48 -7.50
N PRO A 225 -28.53 11.59 -8.50
CA PRO A 225 -28.75 10.17 -8.26
C PRO A 225 -27.75 9.59 -7.26
N THR A 226 -28.24 8.98 -6.19
CA THR A 226 -27.40 8.32 -5.18
C THR A 226 -27.35 6.81 -5.44
N LEU A 227 -26.14 6.26 -5.59
CA LEU A 227 -25.90 4.82 -5.60
C LEU A 227 -25.32 4.40 -4.25
N MET A 228 -26.01 3.50 -3.55
CA MET A 228 -25.51 2.87 -2.33
C MET A 228 -25.03 1.46 -2.66
N ILE A 229 -23.77 1.15 -2.31
CA ILE A 229 -23.19 -0.18 -2.42
C ILE A 229 -22.99 -0.71 -1.00
N LEU A 230 -23.62 -1.84 -0.68
CA LEU A 230 -23.41 -2.56 0.57
C LEU A 230 -22.66 -3.85 0.26
N ILE A 231 -21.43 -3.97 0.78
CA ILE A 231 -20.61 -5.17 0.65
C ILE A 231 -20.67 -5.92 1.97
N ASP A 232 -21.20 -7.12 1.93
CA ASP A 232 -21.31 -7.95 3.12
C ASP A 232 -19.94 -8.49 3.55
N ASN A 233 -19.75 -8.63 4.86
CA ASN A 233 -18.54 -9.17 5.49
C ASN A 233 -17.22 -8.47 5.08
N LEU A 234 -17.29 -7.18 4.73
CA LEU A 234 -16.11 -6.38 4.40
C LEU A 234 -15.52 -5.75 5.67
N ARG A 235 -14.35 -6.23 6.08
CA ARG A 235 -13.62 -5.68 7.23
C ARG A 235 -12.80 -4.45 6.85
N TYR A 236 -12.34 -3.73 7.86
CA TYR A 236 -11.57 -2.50 7.66
C TYR A 236 -10.20 -2.75 7.01
N ASP A 237 -9.50 -3.84 7.34
CA ASP A 237 -8.26 -4.25 6.69
C ASP A 237 -8.45 -4.48 5.18
N GLN A 238 -9.56 -5.12 4.82
CA GLN A 238 -9.92 -5.37 3.42
C GLN A 238 -10.30 -4.07 2.70
N TRP A 239 -11.08 -3.20 3.35
CA TRP A 239 -11.37 -1.86 2.82
C TRP A 239 -10.10 -1.08 2.53
N LYS A 240 -9.17 -1.00 3.49
CA LYS A 240 -7.89 -0.30 3.33
C LYS A 240 -6.97 -0.90 2.28
N SER A 241 -7.11 -2.18 1.99
CA SER A 241 -6.40 -2.82 0.87
C SER A 241 -7.00 -2.45 -0.50
N ILE A 242 -8.30 -2.15 -0.56
CA ILE A 242 -9.03 -1.85 -1.80
C ILE A 242 -9.10 -0.33 -2.05
N GLU A 243 -9.09 0.48 -0.99
CA GLU A 243 -9.21 1.94 -1.01
C GLU A 243 -8.33 2.63 -2.08
N PRO A 244 -7.03 2.30 -2.24
CA PRO A 244 -6.17 2.95 -3.24
C PRO A 244 -6.71 2.86 -4.68
N TYR A 245 -7.38 1.76 -5.03
CA TYR A 245 -7.96 1.55 -6.37
C TYR A 245 -9.30 2.29 -6.55
N VAL A 246 -10.02 2.52 -5.45
CA VAL A 246 -11.29 3.26 -5.48
C VAL A 246 -11.04 4.76 -5.65
N ILE A 247 -10.03 5.30 -4.97
CA ILE A 247 -9.73 6.74 -4.99
C ILE A 247 -9.13 7.22 -6.33
N GLU A 248 -8.69 6.31 -7.20
CA GLU A 248 -8.25 6.68 -8.57
C GLU A 248 -9.37 7.39 -9.35
N ASN A 249 -10.63 7.04 -9.09
CA ASN A 249 -11.79 7.58 -9.81
C ASN A 249 -12.83 8.23 -8.88
N CYS A 250 -12.57 8.28 -7.58
CA CYS A 250 -13.51 8.78 -6.57
C CYS A 250 -12.80 9.60 -5.50
N THR A 251 -13.52 10.47 -4.81
CA THR A 251 -13.02 11.19 -3.63
C THR A 251 -13.73 10.68 -2.39
N ILE A 252 -12.96 10.33 -1.35
CA ILE A 252 -13.53 9.94 -0.05
C ILE A 252 -13.83 11.20 0.75
N SER A 253 -15.12 11.47 0.97
CA SER A 253 -15.58 12.55 1.86
C SER A 253 -15.55 12.14 3.33
N THR A 254 -15.81 10.87 3.61
CA THR A 254 -16.00 10.33 4.96
C THR A 254 -15.53 8.88 5.03
N ASP A 255 -14.77 8.55 6.07
CA ASP A 255 -14.32 7.18 6.36
C ASP A 255 -14.57 6.89 7.85
N ILE A 256 -15.61 6.10 8.12
CA ILE A 256 -16.17 5.91 9.45
C ILE A 256 -16.36 4.42 9.72
N LEU A 257 -15.92 3.98 10.89
CA LEU A 257 -16.20 2.65 11.41
C LEU A 257 -17.48 2.64 12.23
N TYR A 258 -18.21 1.52 12.17
CA TYR A 258 -19.41 1.28 12.97
C TYR A 258 -19.38 -0.15 13.52
N SER A 259 -20.19 -0.42 14.55
CA SER A 259 -20.31 -1.77 15.10
C SER A 259 -21.44 -2.53 14.41
N SER A 260 -21.19 -3.79 14.03
CA SER A 260 -22.31 -4.70 13.80
C SER A 260 -23.13 -4.87 15.10
N ILE A 261 -24.38 -5.32 14.96
CA ILE A 261 -25.22 -5.76 16.08
C ILE A 261 -24.91 -7.21 16.47
N LEU A 262 -25.41 -7.64 17.64
CA LEU A 262 -25.44 -9.03 18.06
C LEU A 262 -26.85 -9.60 17.85
N PRO A 263 -26.99 -10.78 17.21
CA PRO A 263 -25.95 -11.57 16.52
C PRO A 263 -25.35 -10.85 15.29
N THR A 264 -24.06 -11.06 15.03
CA THR A 264 -23.30 -10.40 13.95
C THR A 264 -23.49 -11.03 12.57
N THR A 265 -24.19 -12.16 12.47
CA THR A 265 -24.32 -12.87 11.18
C THR A 265 -24.99 -11.98 10.14
N THR A 266 -24.50 -12.05 8.90
CA THR A 266 -24.92 -11.26 7.73
C THR A 266 -26.40 -10.93 7.70
N GLN A 267 -27.28 -11.94 7.80
CA GLN A 267 -28.71 -11.74 7.61
C GLN A 267 -29.31 -10.77 8.63
N TYR A 268 -28.88 -10.84 9.89
CA TYR A 268 -29.38 -9.96 10.94
C TYR A 268 -28.80 -8.55 10.78
N ALA A 269 -27.47 -8.42 10.64
CA ALA A 269 -26.81 -7.14 10.51
C ALA A 269 -27.28 -6.36 9.26
N ARG A 270 -27.37 -7.03 8.10
CA ARG A 270 -27.85 -6.44 6.85
C ARG A 270 -29.31 -6.01 6.96
N ASN A 271 -30.19 -6.86 7.49
CA ASN A 271 -31.61 -6.53 7.61
C ASN A 271 -31.81 -5.35 8.57
N SER A 272 -31.00 -5.22 9.62
CA SER A 272 -31.02 -4.06 10.51
C SER A 272 -30.59 -2.76 9.82
N ILE A 273 -29.63 -2.80 8.89
CA ILE A 273 -29.24 -1.60 8.10
C ILE A 273 -30.42 -1.05 7.30
N PHE A 274 -31.17 -1.92 6.64
CA PHE A 274 -32.29 -1.49 5.79
C PHE A 274 -33.55 -1.15 6.58
N SER A 275 -33.87 -1.93 7.61
CA SER A 275 -35.10 -1.74 8.38
C SER A 275 -34.97 -0.66 9.47
N GLY A 276 -33.76 -0.44 9.97
CA GLY A 276 -33.51 0.35 11.15
C GLY A 276 -34.06 -0.26 12.44
N LEU A 277 -34.24 -1.59 12.47
CA LEU A 277 -34.81 -2.35 13.58
C LEU A 277 -33.85 -3.47 14.01
N SER A 278 -33.90 -3.83 15.29
CA SER A 278 -33.20 -5.01 15.81
C SER A 278 -33.86 -6.32 15.32
N PRO A 279 -33.14 -7.46 15.36
CA PRO A 279 -33.69 -8.77 15.01
C PRO A 279 -34.95 -9.12 15.79
N LEU A 280 -34.99 -8.79 17.09
CA LEU A 280 -36.15 -9.05 17.93
C LEU A 280 -37.35 -8.18 17.56
N GLU A 281 -37.12 -6.89 17.28
CA GLU A 281 -38.17 -5.99 16.80
C GLU A 281 -38.72 -6.45 15.45
N LEU A 282 -37.85 -6.79 14.50
CA LEU A 282 -38.24 -7.34 13.20
C LEU A 282 -39.11 -8.59 13.34
N LYS A 283 -38.71 -9.53 14.21
CA LYS A 283 -39.50 -10.73 14.48
C LYS A 283 -40.88 -10.39 15.04
N ASN A 284 -40.98 -9.38 15.90
CA ASN A 284 -42.24 -9.00 16.54
C ASN A 284 -43.17 -8.19 15.61
N THR A 285 -42.64 -7.25 14.82
CA THR A 285 -43.43 -6.36 13.97
C THR A 285 -43.69 -6.92 12.56
N HIS A 286 -42.77 -7.75 12.05
CA HIS A 286 -42.80 -8.30 10.71
C HIS A 286 -42.72 -9.84 10.71
N TYR A 287 -43.39 -10.49 11.68
CA TYR A 287 -43.36 -11.94 11.87
C TYR A 287 -43.70 -12.76 10.60
N ASN A 288 -44.57 -12.25 9.74
CA ASN A 288 -44.94 -12.90 8.47
C ASN A 288 -43.79 -13.03 7.47
N TYR A 289 -42.77 -12.18 7.58
CA TYR A 289 -41.57 -12.21 6.74
C TYR A 289 -40.36 -12.83 7.46
N TRP A 290 -40.54 -13.24 8.73
CA TRP A 290 -39.48 -13.82 9.54
C TRP A 290 -39.38 -15.32 9.28
N VAL A 291 -38.24 -15.76 8.74
CA VAL A 291 -37.92 -17.18 8.57
C VAL A 291 -37.03 -17.62 9.73
N SER A 292 -37.50 -18.57 10.53
CA SER A 292 -36.68 -19.21 11.56
C SER A 292 -35.80 -20.29 10.93
N GLU A 293 -34.49 -20.21 11.14
CA GLU A 293 -33.53 -21.30 10.89
C GLU A 293 -33.66 -22.43 11.91
#